data_AF-A0A849KCQ3-F1
#
_entry.id   AF-A0A849KCQ3-F1
#
_cell.length_a   1.000
_cell.length_b   1.000
_cell.length_c   1.000
_cell.angle_alpha   90.00
_cell.angle_beta   90.00
_cell.angle_gamma   90.00
#
_symmetry.space_group_name_H-M   'P 1'
#
loop_
_entity.id
_entity.type
_entity.pdbx_description
1 polymer ?
#
loop_
_entity_poly.entity_id
_entity_poly.type
_entity_poly.pdbx_seq_one_letter_code
_entity_poly.pdbx_strand_id
1 'polypeptide(L)'
;MTAPDTRPDQEPTSAATAGPGRPSRGGGLAVGVLLAVALPLAVLSSGALVPGTPWWGHVGVAVSPWAVWFVAAGIVVVVLGTIALLRRASVARVLVLAAGVVTTVCAFVVVTQQLLVAQHHDVAVRIGELFAVSRGDVSADLHATYGQQDGEAQELSVWLPRTGGDDAPAPVVVLVHGGGWATENRLQPTTASHAAWFAQQGFLAVSVDYPLSDDEHHRWDVVEPQVACALVWVGRHAAEHGGDGTAVHLAGDSAGGNVALDVAYRATTGEIEPACPGDLPRVAAVSTLFPVADPVAFHDNTDPVVGSRARVLAERYTGGTPTEVPERYAAVTPAEHVAAGAPATLMMLGTADRLVPPAGAQDLADVLARHGVEHELVELPRAGHAFDVAPGGVGTQTWRELTLRWFSGS
;
A
#
# COMPACT_ATOMS: atom_id res chain seq x y z
N MET A 1 91.39 -5.75 -63.33
CA MET A 1 90.37 -4.72 -63.03
C MET A 1 89.99 -4.84 -61.57
N THR A 2 90.53 -3.92 -60.77
CA THR A 2 89.91 -3.24 -59.59
C THR A 2 88.82 -3.93 -58.76
N ALA A 3 89.13 -4.08 -57.45
CA ALA A 3 88.25 -4.33 -56.29
C ALA A 3 87.25 -3.17 -56.02
N PRO A 4 86.33 -3.16 -55.02
CA PRO A 4 86.49 -3.50 -53.58
C PRO A 4 85.35 -4.38 -52.97
N ASP A 5 85.53 -5.16 -51.90
CA ASP A 5 85.70 -4.88 -50.45
C ASP A 5 84.53 -4.11 -49.80
N THR A 6 83.71 -4.83 -49.00
CA THR A 6 82.80 -4.24 -47.99
C THR A 6 82.77 -5.11 -46.73
N ARG A 7 83.25 -4.52 -45.63
CA ARG A 7 83.10 -4.97 -44.23
C ARG A 7 81.68 -4.66 -43.69
N PRO A 8 81.27 -5.28 -42.58
CA PRO A 8 79.97 -5.05 -41.96
C PRO A 8 80.04 -3.93 -40.91
N ASP A 9 79.11 -2.98 -40.95
CA ASP A 9 78.87 -2.01 -39.87
C ASP A 9 77.60 -2.38 -39.09
N GLN A 10 77.78 -2.52 -37.78
CA GLN A 10 76.73 -2.51 -36.77
C GLN A 10 76.27 -1.07 -36.54
N GLU A 11 74.96 -0.85 -36.43
CA GLU A 11 74.39 0.34 -35.76
C GLU A 11 72.94 0.06 -35.32
N PRO A 12 72.33 0.88 -34.43
CA PRO A 12 72.05 0.49 -33.04
C PRO A 12 70.56 0.31 -32.73
N THR A 13 70.31 -0.31 -31.57
CA THR A 13 69.01 -0.47 -30.93
C THR A 13 68.26 0.85 -30.78
N SER A 14 67.18 1.01 -31.57
CA SER A 14 66.17 2.06 -31.40
C SER A 14 65.33 1.78 -30.15
N ALA A 15 65.52 2.60 -29.11
CA ALA A 15 64.64 2.68 -27.96
C ALA A 15 63.23 3.11 -28.40
N ALA A 16 62.25 2.23 -28.18
CA ALA A 16 60.85 2.52 -28.38
C ALA A 16 60.40 3.63 -27.41
N THR A 17 60.14 4.81 -27.94
CA THR A 17 59.41 5.86 -27.23
C THR A 17 57.97 5.41 -27.02
N ALA A 18 57.62 5.05 -25.79
CA ALA A 18 56.24 4.83 -25.36
C ALA A 18 55.44 6.13 -25.55
N GLY A 19 54.52 6.12 -26.52
CA GLY A 19 53.56 7.20 -26.70
C GLY A 19 52.62 7.30 -25.48
N PRO A 20 52.03 8.49 -25.22
CA PRO A 20 51.15 8.69 -24.07
C PRO A 20 49.94 7.76 -24.17
N GLY A 21 49.75 6.93 -23.15
CA GLY A 21 48.66 5.97 -23.07
C GLY A 21 47.32 6.67 -23.32
N ARG A 22 46.59 6.19 -24.33
CA ARG A 22 45.21 6.61 -24.59
C ARG A 22 44.39 6.46 -23.29
N PRO A 23 43.64 7.48 -22.85
CA PRO A 23 42.79 7.34 -21.68
C PRO A 23 41.81 6.19 -21.91
N SER A 24 41.74 5.26 -20.95
CA SER A 24 40.87 4.09 -21.01
C SER A 24 39.41 4.55 -21.17
N ARG A 25 38.84 4.38 -22.36
CA ARG A 25 37.44 4.75 -22.69
C ARG A 25 36.41 4.11 -21.72
N GLY A 26 36.73 2.95 -21.14
CA GLY A 26 35.85 2.23 -20.21
C GLY A 26 35.56 2.94 -18.88
N GLY A 27 36.50 3.72 -18.34
CA GLY A 27 36.32 4.38 -17.04
C GLY A 27 35.38 5.59 -17.06
N GLY A 28 35.23 6.24 -18.23
CA GLY A 28 34.26 7.33 -18.42
C GLY A 28 32.83 6.80 -18.61
N LEU A 29 32.70 5.73 -19.40
CA LEU A 29 31.41 5.07 -19.66
C LEU A 29 30.78 4.52 -18.37
N ALA A 30 31.58 3.84 -17.52
CA ALA A 30 31.09 3.29 -16.25
C ALA A 30 30.58 4.39 -15.28
N VAL A 31 31.26 5.54 -15.20
CA VAL A 31 30.82 6.67 -14.38
C VAL A 31 29.55 7.30 -14.95
N GLY A 32 29.43 7.39 -16.28
CA GLY A 32 28.21 7.87 -16.94
C GLY A 32 27.00 6.99 -16.60
N VAL A 33 27.16 5.67 -16.63
CA VAL A 33 26.10 4.71 -16.25
C VAL A 33 25.74 4.84 -14.76
N LEU A 34 26.75 4.92 -13.87
CA LEU A 34 26.49 5.13 -12.43
C LEU A 34 25.72 6.43 -12.17
N LEU A 35 26.05 7.51 -12.86
CA LEU A 35 25.37 8.79 -12.73
C LEU A 35 23.91 8.72 -13.24
N ALA A 36 23.68 8.01 -14.34
CA ALA A 36 22.35 7.79 -14.90
C ALA A 36 21.42 6.99 -13.97
N VAL A 37 21.97 6.19 -13.06
CA VAL A 37 21.21 5.47 -12.03
C VAL A 37 21.09 6.29 -10.74
N ALA A 38 22.18 6.91 -10.30
CA ALA A 38 22.24 7.61 -9.02
C ALA A 38 21.33 8.85 -8.97
N LEU A 39 21.27 9.64 -10.05
CA LEU A 39 20.47 10.87 -10.08
C LEU A 39 18.96 10.60 -9.95
N PRO A 40 18.34 9.65 -10.70
CA PRO A 40 16.95 9.30 -10.49
C PRO A 40 16.64 8.85 -9.06
N LEU A 41 17.49 8.00 -8.46
CA LEU A 41 17.30 7.54 -7.07
C LEU A 41 17.30 8.72 -6.09
N ALA A 42 18.21 9.67 -6.26
CA ALA A 42 18.30 10.87 -5.41
C ALA A 42 17.05 11.75 -5.55
N VAL A 43 16.58 11.97 -6.79
CA VAL A 43 15.36 12.78 -7.05
C VAL A 43 14.12 12.11 -6.46
N LEU A 44 13.96 10.80 -6.68
CA LEU A 44 12.82 10.03 -6.18
C LEU A 44 12.78 10.05 -4.65
N SER A 45 13.88 9.68 -3.99
CA SER A 45 13.96 9.63 -2.52
C SER A 45 13.79 11.00 -1.87
N SER A 46 14.32 12.08 -2.45
CA SER A 46 14.13 13.42 -1.90
C SER A 46 12.69 13.92 -2.04
N GLY A 47 11.97 13.45 -3.07
CA GLY A 47 10.56 13.80 -3.28
C GLY A 47 9.67 13.39 -2.10
N ALA A 48 9.96 12.24 -1.48
CA ALA A 48 9.23 11.75 -0.30
C ALA A 48 9.30 12.73 0.90
N LEU A 49 10.34 13.58 0.97
CA LEU A 49 10.50 14.57 2.04
C LEU A 49 9.73 15.87 1.78
N VAL A 50 9.29 16.10 0.54
CA VAL A 50 8.56 17.30 0.11
C VAL A 50 7.23 16.92 -0.55
N PRO A 51 6.34 16.19 0.16
CA PRO A 51 5.15 15.57 -0.43
C PRO A 51 4.20 16.58 -1.08
N GLY A 52 4.16 17.84 -0.61
CA GLY A 52 3.35 18.91 -1.19
C GLY A 52 3.83 19.45 -2.55
N THR A 53 5.02 19.08 -3.01
CA THR A 53 5.53 19.56 -4.32
C THR A 53 4.88 18.79 -5.46
N PRO A 54 4.25 19.45 -6.47
CA PRO A 54 3.64 18.75 -7.60
C PRO A 54 4.65 17.86 -8.35
N TRP A 55 4.21 16.67 -8.77
CA TRP A 55 4.99 15.60 -9.40
C TRP A 55 6.18 15.07 -8.59
N TRP A 56 7.09 15.92 -8.14
CA TRP A 56 8.25 15.51 -7.35
C TRP A 56 7.84 14.85 -6.03
N GLY A 57 6.95 15.50 -5.28
CA GLY A 57 6.39 14.94 -4.06
C GLY A 57 5.60 13.67 -4.33
N HIS A 58 4.72 13.70 -5.34
CA HIS A 58 3.88 12.56 -5.72
C HIS A 58 4.70 11.30 -6.05
N VAL A 59 5.68 11.42 -6.95
CA VAL A 59 6.49 10.27 -7.37
C VAL A 59 7.41 9.81 -6.23
N GLY A 60 7.92 10.73 -5.41
CA GLY A 60 8.73 10.36 -4.24
C GLY A 60 7.93 9.61 -3.17
N VAL A 61 6.70 10.04 -2.91
CA VAL A 61 5.78 9.35 -1.99
C VAL A 61 5.37 7.98 -2.56
N ALA A 62 5.12 7.87 -3.87
CA ALA A 62 4.76 6.61 -4.51
C ALA A 62 5.82 5.52 -4.36
N VAL A 63 7.10 5.89 -4.25
CA VAL A 63 8.21 4.93 -4.01
C VAL A 63 8.55 4.72 -2.53
N SER A 64 7.93 5.47 -1.63
CA SER A 64 8.18 5.36 -0.18
C SER A 64 7.96 3.95 0.41
N PRO A 65 7.05 3.09 -0.10
CA PRO A 65 6.92 1.72 0.41
C PRO A 65 8.20 0.88 0.26
N TRP A 66 9.05 1.24 -0.70
CA TRP A 66 10.34 0.58 -0.96
C TRP A 66 11.54 1.37 -0.42
N ALA A 67 11.35 2.33 0.48
CA ALA A 67 12.43 3.20 0.96
C ALA A 67 13.66 2.42 1.50
N VAL A 68 13.47 1.22 2.08
CA VAL A 68 14.58 0.36 2.51
C VAL A 68 15.50 -0.07 1.35
N TRP A 69 14.94 -0.33 0.16
CA TRP A 69 15.69 -0.62 -1.05
C TRP A 69 16.46 0.60 -1.55
N PHE A 70 15.90 1.80 -1.38
CA PHE A 70 16.61 3.05 -1.69
C PHE A 70 17.78 3.28 -0.73
N VAL A 71 17.65 2.95 0.56
CA VAL A 71 18.79 2.98 1.51
C VAL A 71 19.90 2.05 1.02
N ALA A 72 19.58 0.79 0.70
CA ALA A 72 20.55 -0.19 0.24
C ALA A 72 21.21 0.25 -1.09
N ALA A 73 20.43 0.68 -2.07
CA ALA A 73 20.93 1.18 -3.35
C ALA A 73 21.82 2.42 -3.17
N GLY A 74 21.41 3.36 -2.32
CA GLY A 74 22.19 4.55 -2.00
C GLY A 74 23.56 4.20 -1.39
N ILE A 75 23.62 3.25 -0.45
CA ILE A 75 24.90 2.79 0.14
C ILE A 75 25.81 2.20 -0.93
N VAL A 76 25.28 1.38 -1.84
CA VAL A 76 26.05 0.83 -2.97
C VAL A 76 26.60 1.95 -3.85
N VAL A 77 25.78 2.95 -4.19
CA VAL A 77 26.21 4.11 -4.98
C VAL A 77 27.29 4.92 -4.25
N VAL A 78 27.17 5.12 -2.94
CA VAL A 78 28.19 5.79 -2.11
C VAL A 78 29.52 5.05 -2.16
N VAL A 79 29.51 3.72 -1.98
CA VAL A 79 30.72 2.89 -2.03
C VAL A 79 31.37 2.97 -3.42
N LEU A 80 30.61 2.76 -4.48
CA LEU A 80 31.12 2.80 -5.85
C LEU A 80 31.61 4.20 -6.25
N GLY A 81 30.87 5.24 -5.86
CA GLY A 81 31.23 6.64 -6.08
C GLY A 81 32.53 7.02 -5.36
N THR A 82 32.70 6.56 -4.11
CA THR A 82 33.92 6.76 -3.32
C THR A 82 35.12 6.07 -3.98
N ILE A 83 34.99 4.80 -4.37
CA ILE A 83 36.05 4.06 -5.07
C ILE A 83 36.43 4.77 -6.37
N ALA A 84 35.43 5.21 -7.16
CA ALA A 84 35.68 5.93 -8.41
C ALA A 84 36.41 7.25 -8.16
N LEU A 85 36.01 8.00 -7.13
CA LEU A 85 36.60 9.29 -6.76
C LEU A 85 38.06 9.14 -6.31
N LEU A 86 38.35 8.13 -5.47
CA LEU A 86 39.70 7.81 -5.01
C LEU A 86 40.64 7.42 -6.16
N ARG A 87 40.11 6.79 -7.22
CA ARG A 87 40.90 6.44 -8.41
C ARG A 87 41.24 7.67 -9.26
N ARG A 88 40.29 8.59 -9.43
CA ARG A 88 40.50 9.84 -10.18
C ARG A 88 39.40 10.84 -9.87
N ALA A 89 39.74 11.99 -9.30
CA ALA A 89 38.77 13.05 -9.08
C ALA A 89 38.16 13.57 -10.40
N SER A 90 36.84 13.75 -10.41
CA SER A 90 36.10 14.49 -11.45
C SER A 90 34.74 14.92 -10.92
N VAL A 91 34.18 15.98 -11.50
CA VAL A 91 32.84 16.49 -11.14
C VAL A 91 31.79 15.38 -11.23
N ALA A 92 31.79 14.58 -12.31
CA ALA A 92 30.85 13.48 -12.48
C ALA A 92 30.89 12.45 -11.32
N ARG A 93 32.08 12.13 -10.79
CA ARG A 93 32.21 11.18 -9.67
C ARG A 93 31.78 11.79 -8.34
N VAL A 94 32.05 13.09 -8.14
CA VAL A 94 31.51 13.82 -6.99
C VAL A 94 29.98 13.83 -7.03
N LEU A 95 29.37 14.03 -8.22
CA LEU A 95 27.93 13.98 -8.38
C LEU A 95 27.34 12.58 -8.12
N VAL A 96 28.00 11.50 -8.57
CA VAL A 96 27.59 10.13 -8.23
C VAL A 96 27.59 9.92 -6.72
N LEU A 97 28.68 10.28 -6.04
CA LEU A 97 28.79 10.17 -4.59
C LEU A 97 27.71 10.99 -3.88
N ALA A 98 27.53 12.26 -4.26
CA ALA A 98 26.53 13.14 -3.69
C ALA A 98 25.10 12.59 -3.88
N ALA A 99 24.77 12.09 -5.07
CA ALA A 99 23.48 11.48 -5.35
C ALA A 99 23.25 10.21 -4.51
N GLY A 100 24.28 9.37 -4.33
CA GLY A 100 24.23 8.24 -3.42
C GLY A 100 23.94 8.66 -1.97
N VAL A 101 24.66 9.67 -1.47
CA VAL A 101 24.46 10.20 -0.11
C VAL A 101 23.04 10.76 0.06
N VAL A 102 22.56 11.56 -0.89
CA VAL A 102 21.19 12.09 -0.86
C VAL A 102 20.17 10.95 -0.83
N THR A 103 20.35 9.93 -1.68
CA THR A 103 19.47 8.76 -1.71
C THR A 103 19.41 8.07 -0.35
N THR A 104 20.57 7.75 0.23
CA THR A 104 20.67 7.07 1.52
C THR A 104 20.02 7.91 2.63
N VAL A 105 20.35 9.19 2.73
CA VAL A 105 19.85 10.07 3.80
C VAL A 105 18.34 10.25 3.69
N CYS A 106 17.82 10.59 2.51
CA CYS A 106 16.38 10.83 2.33
C CYS A 106 15.56 9.57 2.62
N ALA A 107 15.98 8.42 2.07
CA ALA A 107 15.29 7.15 2.31
C ALA A 107 15.41 6.69 3.76
N PHE A 108 16.57 6.92 4.41
CA PHE A 108 16.77 6.58 5.82
C PHE A 108 15.85 7.40 6.74
N VAL A 109 15.62 8.68 6.44
CA VAL A 109 14.64 9.50 7.17
C VAL A 109 13.24 8.90 7.07
N VAL A 110 12.79 8.53 5.88
CA VAL A 110 11.47 7.89 5.68
C VAL A 110 11.35 6.60 6.49
N VAL A 111 12.31 5.67 6.33
CA VAL A 111 12.30 4.39 7.06
C VAL A 111 12.32 4.61 8.56
N THR A 112 13.16 5.52 9.06
CA THR A 112 13.26 5.81 10.50
C THR A 112 11.95 6.35 11.04
N GLN A 113 11.31 7.31 10.36
CA GLN A 113 10.04 7.87 10.80
C GLN A 113 8.93 6.80 10.88
N GLN A 114 8.88 5.89 9.90
CA GLN A 114 7.90 4.80 9.91
C GLN A 114 8.20 3.75 10.98
N LEU A 115 9.48 3.41 11.21
CA LEU A 115 9.88 2.50 12.28
C LEU A 115 9.61 3.08 13.67
N LEU A 116 9.71 4.39 13.85
CA LEU A 116 9.36 5.05 15.11
C LEU A 116 7.86 4.93 15.41
N VAL A 117 6.98 4.99 14.39
CA VAL A 117 5.55 4.71 14.57
C VAL A 117 5.36 3.24 14.94
N ALA A 118 5.94 2.30 14.19
CA ALA A 118 5.84 0.88 14.54
C ALA A 118 6.28 0.61 15.99
N GLN A 119 7.41 1.19 16.41
CA GLN A 119 7.91 1.08 17.78
C GLN A 119 6.98 1.73 18.81
N HIS A 120 6.37 2.87 18.50
CA HIS A 120 5.42 3.55 19.39
C HIS A 120 4.20 2.69 19.72
N HIS A 121 3.75 1.89 18.75
CA HIS A 121 2.66 0.93 18.90
C HIS A 121 3.16 -0.50 19.23
N ASP A 122 4.38 -0.63 19.73
CA ASP A 122 4.99 -1.91 20.12
C ASP A 122 5.01 -2.98 19.02
N VAL A 123 5.05 -2.58 17.75
CA VAL A 123 5.15 -3.50 16.61
C VAL A 123 6.61 -3.85 16.31
N ALA A 124 6.92 -5.14 16.39
CA ALA A 124 8.23 -5.68 16.06
C ALA A 124 8.36 -5.92 14.55
N VAL A 125 8.92 -4.94 13.83
CA VAL A 125 9.16 -5.06 12.38
C VAL A 125 10.26 -6.09 12.08
N ARG A 126 9.93 -7.06 11.24
CA ARG A 126 10.84 -8.11 10.76
C ARG A 126 11.71 -7.58 9.65
N ILE A 127 12.99 -7.35 9.97
CA ILE A 127 13.98 -6.79 9.04
C ILE A 127 14.14 -7.65 7.78
N GLY A 128 14.07 -8.98 7.92
CA GLY A 128 14.18 -9.91 6.78
C GLY A 128 13.07 -9.73 5.75
N GLU A 129 11.86 -9.37 6.19
CA GLU A 129 10.70 -9.17 5.32
C GLU A 129 10.69 -7.81 4.61
N LEU A 130 11.43 -6.82 5.12
CA LEU A 130 11.58 -5.50 4.48
C LEU A 130 12.11 -5.60 3.04
N PHE A 131 12.86 -6.66 2.74
CA PHE A 131 13.43 -6.95 1.42
C PHE A 131 12.64 -8.01 0.64
N ALA A 132 11.38 -8.26 1.01
CA ALA A 132 10.52 -9.15 0.23
C ALA A 132 10.26 -8.58 -1.16
N VAL A 133 10.61 -9.34 -2.21
CA VAL A 133 10.37 -8.99 -3.62
C VAL A 133 9.08 -9.61 -4.17
N SER A 134 8.47 -10.54 -3.43
CA SER A 134 7.24 -11.24 -3.78
C SER A 134 6.39 -11.47 -2.53
N ARG A 135 5.08 -11.65 -2.72
CA ARG A 135 4.10 -11.99 -1.68
C ARG A 135 4.07 -13.49 -1.35
N GLY A 136 4.78 -14.32 -2.12
CA GLY A 136 4.66 -15.77 -2.04
C GLY A 136 3.37 -16.28 -2.69
N ASP A 137 2.98 -17.50 -2.35
CA ASP A 137 1.69 -18.06 -2.73
C ASP A 137 0.59 -17.48 -1.83
N VAL A 138 -0.38 -16.83 -2.46
CA VAL A 138 -1.54 -16.18 -1.80
C VAL A 138 -2.85 -16.78 -2.29
N SER A 139 -2.81 -17.97 -2.90
CA SER A 139 -4.00 -18.65 -3.41
C SER A 139 -5.01 -18.93 -2.29
N ALA A 140 -6.29 -18.69 -2.57
CA ALA A 140 -7.38 -19.10 -1.68
C ALA A 140 -7.54 -20.63 -1.68
N ASP A 141 -8.04 -21.17 -0.57
CA ASP A 141 -8.36 -22.58 -0.44
C ASP A 141 -9.64 -22.96 -1.19
N LEU A 142 -10.61 -22.03 -1.25
CA LEU A 142 -11.85 -22.20 -1.99
C LEU A 142 -12.46 -20.86 -2.40
N HIS A 143 -13.41 -20.95 -3.34
CA HIS A 143 -14.25 -19.85 -3.79
C HIS A 143 -15.73 -20.23 -3.63
N ALA A 144 -16.57 -19.24 -3.35
CA ALA A 144 -18.01 -19.43 -3.29
C ALA A 144 -18.75 -18.22 -3.89
N THR A 145 -19.98 -18.44 -4.33
CA THR A 145 -20.91 -17.37 -4.71
C THR A 145 -21.82 -17.08 -3.53
N TYR A 146 -21.87 -15.83 -3.09
CA TYR A 146 -22.72 -15.41 -1.96
C TYR A 146 -24.02 -14.75 -2.42
N GLY A 147 -24.05 -14.24 -3.66
CA GLY A 147 -25.21 -13.53 -4.20
C GLY A 147 -25.14 -13.33 -5.71
N GLN A 148 -26.10 -12.57 -6.22
CA GLN A 148 -26.10 -12.08 -7.61
C GLN A 148 -26.50 -10.61 -7.63
N GLN A 149 -25.94 -9.85 -8.56
CA GLN A 149 -26.34 -8.49 -8.88
C GLN A 149 -26.44 -8.36 -10.40
N ASP A 150 -27.58 -7.92 -10.93
CA ASP A 150 -27.82 -7.73 -12.37
C ASP A 150 -27.45 -8.95 -13.25
N GLY A 151 -27.63 -10.16 -12.70
CA GLY A 151 -27.29 -11.42 -13.36
C GLY A 151 -25.81 -11.83 -13.24
N GLU A 152 -24.97 -11.00 -12.62
CA GLU A 152 -23.57 -11.30 -12.35
C GLU A 152 -23.40 -11.91 -10.95
N ALA A 153 -22.68 -13.04 -10.89
CA ALA A 153 -22.38 -13.72 -9.64
C ALA A 153 -21.47 -12.86 -8.76
N GLN A 154 -21.87 -12.68 -7.49
CA GLN A 154 -21.05 -12.03 -6.49
C GLN A 154 -20.28 -13.11 -5.72
N GLU A 155 -18.96 -13.07 -5.83
CA GLU A 155 -18.07 -14.13 -5.35
C GLU A 155 -17.27 -13.73 -4.11
N LEU A 156 -16.87 -14.73 -3.35
CA LEU A 156 -15.91 -14.60 -2.26
C LEU A 156 -14.87 -15.70 -2.34
N SER A 157 -13.73 -15.46 -1.71
CA SER A 157 -12.59 -16.37 -1.61
C SER A 157 -12.26 -16.58 -0.14
N VAL A 158 -11.96 -17.82 0.23
CA VAL A 158 -11.72 -18.20 1.63
C VAL A 158 -10.33 -18.78 1.79
N TRP A 159 -9.62 -18.32 2.81
CA TRP A 159 -8.37 -18.87 3.30
C TRP A 159 -8.61 -19.47 4.68
N LEU A 160 -8.38 -20.77 4.79
CA LEU A 160 -8.62 -21.54 6.00
C LEU A 160 -7.55 -21.24 7.06
N PRO A 161 -7.91 -21.20 8.36
CA PRO A 161 -6.95 -21.05 9.44
C PRO A 161 -5.83 -22.09 9.33
N ARG A 162 -4.57 -21.64 9.39
CA ARG A 162 -3.39 -22.53 9.36
C ARG A 162 -2.87 -22.87 10.76
N THR A 163 -3.30 -22.10 11.75
CA THR A 163 -2.98 -22.27 13.16
C THR A 163 -4.28 -22.17 13.96
N GLY A 164 -4.37 -22.87 15.09
CA GLY A 164 -5.60 -23.02 15.87
C GLY A 164 -5.74 -24.46 16.37
N GLY A 165 -6.29 -24.63 17.57
CA GLY A 165 -6.57 -25.96 18.13
C GLY A 165 -7.98 -26.42 17.73
N ASP A 166 -8.20 -27.74 17.74
CA ASP A 166 -9.51 -28.35 17.44
C ASP A 166 -10.62 -27.92 18.43
N ASP A 167 -10.25 -27.25 19.53
CA ASP A 167 -11.12 -26.97 20.68
C ASP A 167 -11.89 -25.62 20.60
N ALA A 168 -11.58 -24.72 19.66
CA ALA A 168 -12.32 -23.45 19.50
C ALA A 168 -12.38 -22.97 18.03
N PRO A 169 -13.55 -22.48 17.55
CA PRO A 169 -13.67 -21.90 16.22
C PRO A 169 -12.78 -20.65 16.06
N ALA A 170 -12.16 -20.50 14.89
CA ALA A 170 -11.28 -19.39 14.57
C ALA A 170 -12.04 -18.05 14.45
N PRO A 171 -11.45 -16.92 14.87
CA PRO A 171 -12.02 -15.61 14.55
C PRO A 171 -12.08 -15.41 13.03
N VAL A 172 -13.13 -14.74 12.56
CA VAL A 172 -13.34 -14.48 11.13
C VAL A 172 -12.97 -13.05 10.79
N VAL A 173 -12.23 -12.86 9.69
CA VAL A 173 -11.99 -11.54 9.09
C VAL A 173 -12.50 -11.52 7.66
N VAL A 174 -13.31 -10.51 7.33
CA VAL A 174 -13.81 -10.26 5.97
C VAL A 174 -13.08 -9.05 5.40
N LEU A 175 -12.36 -9.26 4.30
CA LEU A 175 -11.55 -8.26 3.60
C LEU A 175 -12.31 -7.70 2.39
N VAL A 176 -12.52 -6.39 2.40
CA VAL A 176 -13.14 -5.62 1.31
C VAL A 176 -12.06 -4.87 0.55
N HIS A 177 -11.90 -5.18 -0.73
CA HIS A 177 -10.82 -4.63 -1.55
C HIS A 177 -11.03 -3.15 -1.91
N GLY A 178 -9.94 -2.44 -2.20
CA GLY A 178 -9.96 -1.09 -2.77
C GLY A 178 -10.38 -1.04 -4.25
N GLY A 179 -9.74 -0.15 -5.02
CA GLY A 179 -10.05 0.00 -6.46
C GLY A 179 -11.08 1.08 -6.80
N GLY A 180 -11.36 2.01 -5.87
CA GLY A 180 -12.17 3.20 -6.14
C GLY A 180 -13.61 2.87 -6.53
N TRP A 181 -14.19 1.82 -5.95
CA TRP A 181 -15.50 1.25 -6.26
C TRP A 181 -15.71 0.81 -7.72
N ALA A 182 -14.69 0.86 -8.57
CA ALA A 182 -14.82 0.71 -10.02
C ALA A 182 -13.88 -0.35 -10.63
N THR A 183 -12.93 -0.86 -9.85
CA THR A 183 -11.91 -1.82 -10.30
C THR A 183 -11.52 -2.78 -9.18
N GLU A 184 -10.63 -3.71 -9.49
CA GLU A 184 -10.11 -4.74 -8.58
C GLU A 184 -11.15 -5.83 -8.23
N ASN A 185 -10.76 -6.79 -7.39
CA ASN A 185 -11.57 -7.93 -6.98
C ASN A 185 -10.97 -8.58 -5.72
N ARG A 186 -11.65 -9.57 -5.15
CA ARG A 186 -11.27 -10.38 -3.99
C ARG A 186 -9.93 -11.10 -4.08
N LEU A 187 -9.35 -11.22 -5.27
CA LEU A 187 -8.05 -11.83 -5.53
C LEU A 187 -6.96 -10.81 -5.87
N GLN A 188 -7.25 -9.51 -5.69
CA GLN A 188 -6.27 -8.46 -5.82
C GLN A 188 -5.02 -8.79 -4.94
N PRO A 189 -3.78 -8.63 -5.44
CA PRO A 189 -2.60 -9.15 -4.74
C PRO A 189 -2.32 -8.63 -3.32
N THR A 190 -2.56 -7.35 -3.01
CA THR A 190 -2.44 -6.84 -1.63
C THR A 190 -3.52 -7.46 -0.75
N THR A 191 -4.79 -7.41 -1.14
CA THR A 191 -5.92 -7.98 -0.37
C THR A 191 -5.74 -9.48 -0.13
N ALA A 192 -5.44 -10.26 -1.17
CA ALA A 192 -5.17 -11.70 -1.05
C ALA A 192 -3.95 -12.00 -0.15
N SER A 193 -2.92 -11.15 -0.18
CA SER A 193 -1.77 -11.30 0.72
C SER A 193 -2.13 -11.01 2.18
N HIS A 194 -3.01 -10.05 2.44
CA HIS A 194 -3.54 -9.83 3.79
C HIS A 194 -4.39 -11.01 4.24
N ALA A 195 -5.29 -11.53 3.39
CA ALA A 195 -6.09 -12.70 3.71
C ALA A 195 -5.23 -13.93 4.05
N ALA A 196 -4.24 -14.23 3.20
CA ALA A 196 -3.30 -15.32 3.43
C ALA A 196 -2.48 -15.11 4.72
N TRP A 197 -2.12 -13.87 5.05
CA TRP A 197 -1.40 -13.56 6.29
C TRP A 197 -2.28 -13.77 7.53
N PHE A 198 -3.53 -13.31 7.53
CA PHE A 198 -4.47 -13.54 8.63
C PHE A 198 -4.78 -15.03 8.82
N ALA A 199 -4.90 -15.78 7.73
CA ALA A 199 -5.04 -17.24 7.79
C ALA A 199 -3.84 -17.91 8.47
N GLN A 200 -2.62 -17.43 8.24
CA GLN A 200 -1.42 -17.89 8.96
C GLN A 200 -1.45 -17.56 10.45
N GLN A 201 -2.12 -16.46 10.84
CA GLN A 201 -2.35 -16.08 12.24
C GLN A 201 -3.56 -16.78 12.88
N GLY A 202 -4.19 -17.72 12.16
CA GLY A 202 -5.27 -18.55 12.70
C GLY A 202 -6.67 -17.94 12.56
N PHE A 203 -6.84 -16.95 11.68
CA PHE A 203 -8.16 -16.45 11.31
C PHE A 203 -8.75 -17.27 10.15
N LEU A 204 -10.07 -17.38 10.10
CA LEU A 204 -10.75 -17.67 8.85
C LEU A 204 -10.83 -16.36 8.06
N ALA A 205 -10.05 -16.23 7.00
CA ALA A 205 -10.02 -15.01 6.21
C ALA A 205 -10.87 -15.16 4.94
N VAL A 206 -11.76 -14.21 4.71
CA VAL A 206 -12.68 -14.19 3.57
C VAL A 206 -12.49 -12.89 2.83
N SER A 207 -12.18 -12.90 1.53
CA SER A 207 -12.19 -11.69 0.71
C SER A 207 -13.37 -11.70 -0.23
N VAL A 208 -14.07 -10.57 -0.36
CA VAL A 208 -15.36 -10.46 -1.06
C VAL A 208 -15.22 -9.57 -2.29
N ASP A 209 -15.85 -9.97 -3.39
CA ASP A 209 -16.18 -9.05 -4.47
C ASP A 209 -17.40 -8.23 -4.07
N TYR A 210 -17.57 -7.07 -4.69
CA TYR A 210 -18.80 -6.30 -4.67
C TYR A 210 -19.06 -5.70 -6.06
N PRO A 211 -20.29 -5.28 -6.39
CA PRO A 211 -20.60 -4.72 -7.70
C PRO A 211 -19.80 -3.45 -7.98
N LEU A 212 -19.06 -3.44 -9.08
CA LEU A 212 -18.26 -2.29 -9.48
C LEU A 212 -19.12 -1.25 -10.20
N SER A 213 -18.78 0.02 -9.98
CA SER A 213 -19.39 1.16 -10.67
C SER A 213 -18.69 1.45 -11.99
N ASP A 214 -19.48 1.89 -12.97
CA ASP A 214 -19.03 2.40 -14.25
C ASP A 214 -19.79 3.68 -14.60
N ASP A 215 -19.59 4.20 -15.82
CA ASP A 215 -20.18 5.46 -16.24
C ASP A 215 -21.72 5.36 -16.46
N GLU A 216 -22.28 4.15 -16.50
CA GLU A 216 -23.71 3.86 -16.68
C GLU A 216 -24.36 3.33 -15.40
N HIS A 217 -23.60 2.68 -14.52
CA HIS A 217 -24.07 2.02 -13.31
C HIS A 217 -23.35 2.58 -12.07
N HIS A 218 -23.98 3.54 -11.40
CA HIS A 218 -23.49 4.13 -10.15
C HIS A 218 -23.98 3.31 -8.96
N ARG A 219 -23.09 2.66 -8.22
CA ARG A 219 -23.43 1.59 -7.25
C ARG A 219 -23.49 2.02 -5.78
N TRP A 220 -23.61 3.32 -5.51
CA TRP A 220 -23.68 3.88 -4.15
C TRP A 220 -24.75 3.26 -3.24
N ASP A 221 -25.84 2.72 -3.79
CA ASP A 221 -26.95 2.10 -3.05
C ASP A 221 -26.97 0.56 -3.13
N VAL A 222 -25.97 -0.03 -3.81
CA VAL A 222 -25.93 -1.47 -4.08
C VAL A 222 -24.73 -2.15 -3.41
N VAL A 223 -23.58 -1.46 -3.30
CA VAL A 223 -22.33 -2.06 -2.79
C VAL A 223 -22.49 -2.55 -1.36
N GLU A 224 -22.95 -1.69 -0.45
CA GLU A 224 -23.06 -1.99 0.98
C GLU A 224 -24.09 -3.10 1.25
N PRO A 225 -25.32 -3.08 0.70
CA PRO A 225 -26.25 -4.21 0.81
C PRO A 225 -25.67 -5.54 0.30
N GLN A 226 -24.83 -5.52 -0.72
CA GLN A 226 -24.20 -6.74 -1.25
C GLN A 226 -23.07 -7.24 -0.34
N VAL A 227 -22.23 -6.35 0.20
CA VAL A 227 -21.24 -6.74 1.21
C VAL A 227 -21.94 -7.27 2.48
N ALA A 228 -23.06 -6.67 2.89
CA ALA A 228 -23.90 -7.19 3.97
C ALA A 228 -24.42 -8.61 3.66
N CYS A 229 -24.79 -8.91 2.40
CA CYS A 229 -25.14 -10.27 1.99
C CYS A 229 -23.94 -11.24 2.10
N ALA A 230 -22.72 -10.79 1.78
CA ALA A 230 -21.52 -11.60 2.01
C ALA A 230 -21.32 -11.91 3.50
N LEU A 231 -21.64 -10.98 4.41
CA LEU A 231 -21.62 -11.23 5.86
C LEU A 231 -22.68 -12.24 6.29
N VAL A 232 -23.88 -12.19 5.72
CA VAL A 232 -24.91 -13.23 5.92
C VAL A 232 -24.40 -14.60 5.49
N TRP A 233 -23.71 -14.69 4.35
CA TRP A 233 -23.09 -15.93 3.89
C TRP A 233 -22.03 -16.42 4.89
N VAL A 234 -21.14 -15.53 5.34
CA VAL A 234 -20.11 -15.87 6.34
C VAL A 234 -20.74 -16.35 7.64
N GLY A 235 -21.78 -15.69 8.15
CA GLY A 235 -22.48 -16.10 9.37
C GLY A 235 -23.08 -17.52 9.27
N ARG A 236 -23.48 -17.94 8.06
CA ARG A 236 -24.02 -19.29 7.81
C ARG A 236 -22.94 -20.36 7.63
N HIS A 237 -21.83 -20.03 6.97
CA HIS A 237 -20.87 -21.01 6.47
C HIS A 237 -19.54 -21.03 7.23
N ALA A 238 -19.24 -20.05 8.08
CA ALA A 238 -17.96 -20.00 8.79
C ALA A 238 -17.67 -21.27 9.61
N ALA A 239 -18.67 -21.84 10.29
CA ALA A 239 -18.50 -23.05 11.09
C ALA A 239 -18.09 -24.27 10.25
N GLU A 240 -18.54 -24.36 9.00
CA GLU A 240 -18.15 -25.42 8.05
C GLU A 240 -16.67 -25.32 7.63
N HIS A 241 -16.08 -24.15 7.84
CA HIS A 241 -14.70 -23.81 7.48
C HIS A 241 -13.82 -23.54 8.71
N GLY A 242 -14.29 -23.92 9.91
CA GLY A 242 -13.55 -23.82 11.16
C GLY A 242 -13.55 -22.43 11.80
N GLY A 243 -14.41 -21.51 11.38
CA GLY A 243 -14.54 -20.16 11.94
C GLY A 243 -15.79 -19.94 12.80
N ASP A 244 -15.76 -18.91 13.65
CA ASP A 244 -16.89 -18.41 14.43
C ASP A 244 -17.71 -17.40 13.59
N GLY A 245 -18.82 -17.86 13.01
CA GLY A 245 -19.72 -17.01 12.24
C GLY A 245 -20.59 -16.07 13.09
N THR A 246 -20.56 -16.15 14.42
CA THR A 246 -21.43 -15.33 15.28
C THR A 246 -20.93 -13.89 15.42
N ALA A 247 -19.62 -13.68 15.23
CA ALA A 247 -18.97 -12.39 15.31
C ALA A 247 -17.84 -12.31 14.28
N VAL A 248 -17.88 -11.29 13.42
CA VAL A 248 -16.93 -11.11 12.32
C VAL A 248 -16.18 -9.80 12.47
N HIS A 249 -14.96 -9.75 11.94
CA HIS A 249 -14.17 -8.53 11.83
C HIS A 249 -14.16 -8.06 10.38
N LEU A 250 -14.22 -6.75 10.17
CA LEU A 250 -14.10 -6.17 8.83
C LEU A 250 -12.73 -5.52 8.65
N ALA A 251 -12.10 -5.79 7.53
CA ALA A 251 -10.91 -5.07 7.09
C ALA A 251 -11.10 -4.55 5.67
N GLY A 252 -10.55 -3.39 5.37
CA GLY A 252 -10.63 -2.85 4.02
C GLY A 252 -9.64 -1.73 3.74
N ASP A 253 -9.32 -1.55 2.46
CA ASP A 253 -8.39 -0.53 2.00
C ASP A 253 -9.08 0.47 1.05
N SER A 254 -8.72 1.75 1.13
CA SER A 254 -9.23 2.78 0.21
C SER A 254 -10.77 2.81 0.13
N ALA A 255 -11.35 2.58 -1.04
CA ALA A 255 -12.79 2.41 -1.26
C ALA A 255 -13.39 1.22 -0.48
N GLY A 256 -12.70 0.08 -0.38
CA GLY A 256 -13.12 -1.02 0.46
C GLY A 256 -13.07 -0.69 1.95
N GLY A 257 -12.16 0.20 2.35
CA GLY A 257 -12.13 0.79 3.69
C GLY A 257 -13.37 1.64 3.98
N ASN A 258 -13.83 2.42 3.00
CA ASN A 258 -15.10 3.15 3.10
C ASN A 258 -16.29 2.19 3.28
N VAL A 259 -16.42 1.19 2.40
CA VAL A 259 -17.51 0.18 2.47
C VAL A 259 -17.47 -0.60 3.78
N ALA A 260 -16.28 -0.99 4.26
CA ALA A 260 -16.13 -1.70 5.53
C ALA A 260 -16.60 -0.85 6.74
N LEU A 261 -16.28 0.45 6.76
CA LEU A 261 -16.75 1.37 7.80
C LEU A 261 -18.26 1.57 7.72
N ASP A 262 -18.79 1.83 6.52
CA ASP A 262 -20.22 2.11 6.31
C ASP A 262 -21.10 0.92 6.69
N VAL A 263 -20.77 -0.29 6.19
CA VAL A 263 -21.47 -1.53 6.53
C VAL A 263 -21.42 -1.79 8.04
N ALA A 264 -20.25 -1.59 8.67
CA ALA A 264 -20.10 -1.82 10.11
C ALA A 264 -21.00 -0.93 10.96
N TYR A 265 -21.05 0.37 10.64
CA TYR A 265 -21.82 1.34 11.40
C TYR A 265 -23.31 1.17 11.16
N ARG A 266 -23.72 0.97 9.90
CA ARG A 266 -25.14 0.75 9.56
C ARG A 266 -25.68 -0.59 10.03
N ALA A 267 -24.84 -1.63 10.11
CA ALA A 267 -25.22 -2.91 10.73
C ALA A 267 -25.56 -2.74 12.22
N THR A 268 -24.88 -1.81 12.90
CA THR A 268 -25.13 -1.51 14.31
C THR A 268 -26.44 -0.76 14.52
N THR A 269 -26.75 0.21 13.64
CA THR A 269 -27.98 1.02 13.72
C THR A 269 -29.20 0.32 13.14
N GLY A 270 -29.02 -0.77 12.39
CA GLY A 270 -30.09 -1.44 11.64
C GLY A 270 -30.50 -0.70 10.37
N GLU A 271 -29.65 0.22 9.88
CA GLU A 271 -29.86 1.03 8.67
C GLU A 271 -29.43 0.31 7.38
N ILE A 272 -28.89 -0.90 7.50
CA ILE A 272 -28.49 -1.73 6.35
C ILE A 272 -29.39 -2.96 6.25
N GLU A 273 -30.06 -3.09 5.10
CA GLU A 273 -30.77 -4.30 4.72
C GLU A 273 -29.90 -5.08 3.73
N PRO A 274 -29.51 -6.33 4.05
CA PRO A 274 -28.74 -7.14 3.12
C PRO A 274 -29.50 -7.37 1.81
N ALA A 275 -28.78 -7.41 0.69
CA ALA A 275 -29.37 -7.72 -0.63
C ALA A 275 -29.89 -9.17 -0.77
N CYS A 276 -29.78 -9.98 0.29
CA CYS A 276 -30.27 -11.35 0.33
C CYS A 276 -30.91 -11.70 1.69
N PRO A 277 -31.75 -12.75 1.74
CA PRO A 277 -32.39 -13.14 2.99
C PRO A 277 -31.37 -13.64 4.01
N GLY A 278 -31.46 -13.19 5.26
CA GLY A 278 -30.73 -13.72 6.40
C GLY A 278 -30.39 -12.67 7.44
N ASP A 279 -29.90 -13.15 8.58
CA ASP A 279 -29.49 -12.30 9.69
C ASP A 279 -28.00 -11.96 9.57
N LEU A 280 -27.67 -10.70 9.81
CA LEU A 280 -26.28 -10.26 9.87
C LEU A 280 -25.60 -10.81 11.13
N PRO A 281 -24.36 -11.34 11.02
CA PRO A 281 -23.55 -11.58 12.19
C PRO A 281 -23.16 -10.26 12.85
N ARG A 282 -22.80 -10.29 14.14
CA ARG A 282 -22.29 -9.09 14.80
C ARG A 282 -20.95 -8.68 14.16
N VAL A 283 -20.79 -7.42 13.81
CA VAL A 283 -19.46 -6.86 13.48
C VAL A 283 -18.75 -6.54 14.80
N ALA A 284 -17.68 -7.27 15.12
CA ALA A 284 -16.96 -7.13 16.38
C ALA A 284 -16.01 -5.93 16.38
N ALA A 285 -15.24 -5.76 15.31
CA ALA A 285 -14.33 -4.63 15.13
C ALA A 285 -14.04 -4.39 13.64
N VAL A 286 -13.53 -3.20 13.33
CA VAL A 286 -13.15 -2.77 11.98
C VAL A 286 -11.70 -2.32 11.97
N SER A 287 -10.93 -2.66 10.93
CA SER A 287 -9.58 -2.13 10.70
C SER A 287 -9.39 -1.70 9.24
N THR A 288 -9.03 -0.44 8.99
CA THR A 288 -8.87 0.06 7.61
C THR A 288 -7.50 0.65 7.30
N LEU A 289 -7.15 0.57 6.02
CA LEU A 289 -5.98 1.20 5.42
C LEU A 289 -6.43 2.37 4.53
N PHE A 290 -5.95 3.57 4.83
CA PHE A 290 -6.17 4.82 4.07
C PHE A 290 -7.61 4.94 3.51
N PRO A 291 -8.65 4.76 4.36
CA PRO A 291 -10.03 4.66 3.89
C PRO A 291 -10.51 5.97 3.28
N VAL A 292 -11.42 5.90 2.31
CA VAL A 292 -12.19 7.10 1.91
C VAL A 292 -13.27 7.38 2.97
N ALA A 293 -12.86 7.96 4.10
CA ALA A 293 -13.77 8.27 5.21
C ALA A 293 -14.64 9.52 4.97
N ASP A 294 -14.22 10.40 4.05
CA ASP A 294 -14.99 11.55 3.58
C ASP A 294 -15.03 11.56 2.04
N PRO A 295 -16.09 10.99 1.44
CA PRO A 295 -16.30 10.99 -0.01
C PRO A 295 -16.42 12.39 -0.62
N VAL A 296 -16.89 13.40 0.12
CA VAL A 296 -16.99 14.79 -0.35
C VAL A 296 -15.60 15.40 -0.46
N ALA A 297 -14.78 15.30 0.59
CA ALA A 297 -13.39 15.76 0.54
C ALA A 297 -12.56 14.99 -0.51
N PHE A 298 -12.86 13.72 -0.73
CA PHE A 298 -12.27 12.93 -1.81
C PHE A 298 -12.63 13.50 -3.20
N HIS A 299 -13.90 13.81 -3.45
CA HIS A 299 -14.34 14.47 -4.69
C HIS A 299 -13.70 15.86 -4.88
N ASP A 300 -13.72 16.66 -3.82
CA ASP A 300 -13.25 18.05 -3.83
C ASP A 300 -11.73 18.17 -3.70
N ASN A 301 -11.00 17.05 -3.74
CA ASN A 301 -9.56 17.01 -3.66
C ASN A 301 -8.92 17.93 -4.72
N THR A 302 -8.26 18.98 -4.24
CA THR A 302 -7.63 20.02 -5.06
C THR A 302 -6.19 19.69 -5.47
N ASP A 303 -5.71 18.49 -5.18
CA ASP A 303 -4.36 18.06 -5.55
C ASP A 303 -4.15 18.18 -7.08
N PRO A 304 -3.09 18.86 -7.54
CA PRO A 304 -2.91 19.15 -8.96
C PRO A 304 -2.49 17.94 -9.81
N VAL A 305 -2.13 16.81 -9.19
CA VAL A 305 -1.68 15.59 -9.88
C VAL A 305 -2.76 14.53 -9.89
N VAL A 306 -3.43 14.31 -8.75
CA VAL A 306 -4.38 13.19 -8.59
C VAL A 306 -5.80 13.61 -8.21
N GLY A 307 -6.07 14.89 -7.95
CA GLY A 307 -7.40 15.37 -7.56
C GLY A 307 -8.47 15.09 -8.63
N SER A 308 -8.13 15.21 -9.92
CA SER A 308 -9.06 14.86 -11.00
C SER A 308 -9.41 13.37 -11.03
N ARG A 309 -8.49 12.49 -10.61
CA ARG A 309 -8.76 11.05 -10.50
C ARG A 309 -9.72 10.78 -9.35
N ALA A 310 -9.49 11.42 -8.19
CA ALA A 310 -10.37 11.29 -7.03
C ALA A 310 -11.82 11.72 -7.38
N ARG A 311 -11.97 12.87 -8.04
CA ARG A 311 -13.25 13.36 -8.55
C ARG A 311 -13.96 12.37 -9.46
N VAL A 312 -13.27 11.85 -10.49
CA VAL A 312 -13.86 10.88 -11.43
C VAL A 312 -14.32 9.62 -10.72
N LEU A 313 -13.56 9.11 -9.74
CA LEU A 313 -13.95 7.92 -8.98
C LEU A 313 -15.17 8.18 -8.09
N ALA A 314 -15.22 9.34 -7.42
CA ALA A 314 -16.36 9.74 -6.59
C ALA A 314 -17.65 9.91 -7.42
N GLU A 315 -17.56 10.62 -8.55
CA GLU A 315 -18.70 10.83 -9.46
C GLU A 315 -19.14 9.52 -10.13
N ARG A 316 -18.21 8.61 -10.47
CA ARG A 316 -18.56 7.29 -11.02
C ARG A 316 -19.33 6.43 -10.02
N TYR A 317 -18.98 6.51 -8.74
CA TYR A 317 -19.65 5.74 -7.70
C TYR A 317 -21.03 6.33 -7.34
N THR A 318 -21.10 7.66 -7.17
CA THR A 318 -22.31 8.36 -6.71
C THR A 318 -23.23 8.84 -7.83
N GLY A 319 -22.75 8.95 -9.06
CA GLY A 319 -23.51 9.42 -10.22
C GLY A 319 -23.70 10.94 -10.31
N GLY A 320 -22.88 11.72 -9.59
CA GLY A 320 -22.89 13.18 -9.67
C GLY A 320 -21.93 13.83 -8.69
N THR A 321 -21.91 15.16 -8.69
CA THR A 321 -21.12 15.95 -7.72
C THR A 321 -21.81 16.00 -6.34
N PRO A 322 -21.09 16.32 -5.25
CA PRO A 322 -21.68 16.54 -3.92
C PRO A 322 -22.82 17.56 -3.90
N THR A 323 -22.81 18.52 -4.82
CA THR A 323 -23.87 19.52 -4.95
C THR A 323 -25.09 19.03 -5.72
N GLU A 324 -24.93 18.07 -6.63
CA GLU A 324 -26.02 17.54 -7.47
C GLU A 324 -26.75 16.38 -6.80
N VAL A 325 -26.03 15.53 -6.07
CA VAL A 325 -26.55 14.34 -5.39
C VAL A 325 -26.13 14.28 -3.91
N PRO A 326 -26.38 15.33 -3.11
CA PRO A 326 -25.91 15.42 -1.72
C PRO A 326 -26.38 14.24 -0.85
N GLU A 327 -27.58 13.72 -1.11
CA GLU A 327 -28.13 12.57 -0.39
C GLU A 327 -27.32 11.28 -0.62
N ARG A 328 -26.73 11.12 -1.81
CA ARG A 328 -25.92 9.93 -2.13
C ARG A 328 -24.57 9.99 -1.43
N TYR A 329 -23.94 11.17 -1.39
CA TYR A 329 -22.71 11.36 -0.63
C TYR A 329 -22.94 11.15 0.87
N ALA A 330 -24.04 11.67 1.43
CA ALA A 330 -24.39 11.43 2.83
C ALA A 330 -24.57 9.93 3.12
N ALA A 331 -25.22 9.19 2.23
CA ALA A 331 -25.48 7.76 2.38
C ALA A 331 -24.24 6.85 2.33
N VAL A 332 -23.11 7.34 1.80
CA VAL A 332 -21.83 6.60 1.72
C VAL A 332 -20.74 7.23 2.57
N THR A 333 -21.10 8.19 3.44
CA THR A 333 -20.18 8.85 4.36
C THR A 333 -20.25 8.16 5.73
N PRO A 334 -19.24 7.38 6.14
CA PRO A 334 -19.33 6.57 7.36
C PRO A 334 -19.62 7.39 8.62
N ALA A 335 -19.13 8.64 8.69
CA ALA A 335 -19.37 9.54 9.81
C ALA A 335 -20.86 9.82 10.08
N GLU A 336 -21.72 9.78 9.05
CA GLU A 336 -23.17 10.00 9.17
C GLU A 336 -23.88 8.82 9.86
N HIS A 337 -23.26 7.64 9.90
CA HIS A 337 -23.85 6.40 10.41
C HIS A 337 -23.29 5.98 11.78
N VAL A 338 -22.33 6.72 12.34
CA VAL A 338 -21.76 6.42 13.66
C VAL A 338 -22.80 6.63 14.75
N ALA A 339 -23.00 5.59 15.56
CA ALA A 339 -23.87 5.63 16.73
C ALA A 339 -23.19 5.01 17.96
N ALA A 340 -23.79 5.21 19.14
CA ALA A 340 -23.35 4.52 20.35
C ALA A 340 -23.45 3.00 20.15
N GLY A 341 -22.38 2.27 20.49
CA GLY A 341 -22.28 0.83 20.27
C GLY A 341 -21.73 0.42 18.90
N ALA A 342 -21.34 1.38 18.05
CA ALA A 342 -20.57 1.08 16.84
C ALA A 342 -19.30 0.27 17.18
N PRO A 343 -18.85 -0.62 16.28
CA PRO A 343 -17.71 -1.49 16.52
C PRO A 343 -16.42 -0.70 16.73
N ALA A 344 -15.52 -1.28 17.54
CA ALA A 344 -14.19 -0.73 17.76
C ALA A 344 -13.47 -0.54 16.42
N THR A 345 -12.99 0.67 16.14
CA THR A 345 -12.46 1.04 14.82
C THR A 345 -10.97 1.40 14.86
N LEU A 346 -10.13 0.63 14.18
CA LEU A 346 -8.75 0.98 13.86
C LEU A 346 -8.68 1.58 12.45
N MET A 347 -8.01 2.72 12.29
CA MET A 347 -7.71 3.31 11.00
C MET A 347 -6.21 3.59 10.91
N MET A 348 -5.56 3.20 9.81
CA MET A 348 -4.18 3.55 9.53
C MET A 348 -4.05 4.28 8.20
N LEU A 349 -3.45 5.47 8.19
CA LEU A 349 -3.34 6.30 6.98
C LEU A 349 -1.93 6.79 6.72
N GLY A 350 -1.65 7.17 5.47
CA GLY A 350 -0.43 7.85 5.10
C GLY A 350 -0.58 9.36 5.23
N THR A 351 0.26 10.01 6.01
CA THR A 351 0.25 11.50 6.17
C THR A 351 0.59 12.26 4.89
N ALA A 352 1.14 11.58 3.89
CA ALA A 352 1.46 12.13 2.58
C ALA A 352 0.52 11.57 1.48
N ASP A 353 -0.63 11.01 1.86
CA ASP A 353 -1.65 10.60 0.91
C ASP A 353 -2.19 11.83 0.16
N ARG A 354 -2.06 11.79 -1.16
CA ARG A 354 -2.50 12.86 -2.06
C ARG A 354 -3.79 12.50 -2.78
N LEU A 355 -4.16 11.22 -2.80
CA LEU A 355 -5.34 10.72 -3.50
C LEU A 355 -6.55 10.79 -2.55
N VAL A 356 -6.39 10.25 -1.34
CA VAL A 356 -7.41 10.28 -0.28
C VAL A 356 -6.93 11.23 0.82
N PRO A 357 -7.57 12.40 1.01
CA PRO A 357 -7.16 13.35 2.02
C PRO A 357 -7.17 12.74 3.44
N PRO A 358 -6.06 12.81 4.20
CA PRO A 358 -6.00 12.29 5.57
C PRO A 358 -7.05 12.89 6.51
N ALA A 359 -7.46 14.14 6.24
CA ALA A 359 -8.44 14.86 7.04
C ALA A 359 -9.75 14.09 7.22
N GLY A 360 -10.26 13.38 6.21
CA GLY A 360 -11.51 12.64 6.34
C GLY A 360 -11.48 11.57 7.42
N ALA A 361 -10.34 10.85 7.57
CA ALA A 361 -10.18 9.85 8.61
C ALA A 361 -9.90 10.48 10.00
N GLN A 362 -9.26 11.64 10.04
CA GLN A 362 -9.10 12.44 11.27
C GLN A 362 -10.47 12.94 11.76
N ASP A 363 -11.30 13.46 10.87
CA ASP A 363 -12.65 13.93 11.16
C ASP A 363 -13.55 12.78 11.64
N LEU A 364 -13.44 11.60 11.02
CA LEU A 364 -14.14 10.39 11.49
C LEU A 364 -13.67 9.96 12.88
N ALA A 365 -12.37 10.03 13.19
CA ALA A 365 -11.88 9.75 14.55
C ALA A 365 -12.49 10.71 15.58
N ASP A 366 -12.60 12.00 15.25
CA ASP A 366 -13.29 12.97 16.11
C ASP A 366 -14.79 12.64 16.29
N VAL A 367 -15.46 12.13 15.25
CA VAL A 367 -16.86 11.66 15.33
C VAL A 367 -16.99 10.45 16.25
N LEU A 368 -16.08 9.47 16.13
CA LEU A 368 -16.04 8.28 16.98
C LEU A 368 -15.81 8.66 18.46
N ALA A 369 -14.90 9.59 18.72
CA ALA A 369 -14.64 10.13 20.05
C ALA A 369 -15.89 10.78 20.66
N ARG A 370 -16.64 11.59 19.88
CA ARG A 370 -17.87 12.23 20.34
C ARG A 370 -18.98 11.23 20.69
N HIS A 371 -19.01 10.09 20.01
CA HIS A 371 -19.97 9.01 20.29
C HIS A 371 -19.47 8.00 21.34
N GLY A 372 -18.27 8.19 21.88
CA GLY A 372 -17.68 7.28 22.87
C GLY A 372 -17.36 5.89 22.31
N VAL A 373 -17.10 5.80 21.00
CA VAL A 373 -16.72 4.56 20.32
C VAL A 373 -15.21 4.35 20.50
N GLU A 374 -14.80 3.13 20.86
CA GLU A 374 -13.39 2.76 20.92
C GLU A 374 -12.75 2.88 19.53
N HIS A 375 -11.68 3.65 19.43
CA HIS A 375 -11.02 3.86 18.15
C HIS A 375 -9.55 4.17 18.32
N GLU A 376 -8.79 3.87 17.27
CA GLU A 376 -7.38 4.24 17.15
C GLU A 376 -7.11 4.73 15.73
N LEU A 377 -6.45 5.88 15.62
CA LEU A 377 -5.99 6.43 14.35
C LEU A 377 -4.46 6.44 14.33
N VAL A 378 -3.88 5.67 13.42
CA VAL A 378 -2.43 5.54 13.24
C VAL A 378 -1.99 6.25 11.98
N GLU A 379 -1.21 7.30 12.15
CA GLU A 379 -0.68 8.11 11.05
C GLU A 379 0.74 7.70 10.69
N LEU A 380 0.96 7.25 9.46
CA LEU A 380 2.27 6.84 8.96
C LEU A 380 2.97 8.01 8.24
N PRO A 381 4.09 8.52 8.77
CA PRO A 381 4.85 9.60 8.15
C PRO A 381 5.32 9.24 6.74
N ARG A 382 5.17 10.20 5.82
CA ARG A 382 5.71 10.13 4.43
C ARG A 382 5.15 9.01 3.55
N ALA A 383 4.25 8.20 4.09
CA ALA A 383 3.50 7.21 3.33
C ALA A 383 2.39 7.89 2.55
N GLY A 384 2.16 7.45 1.32
CA GLY A 384 1.04 7.87 0.49
C GLY A 384 -0.05 6.81 0.45
N HIS A 385 -0.95 6.96 -0.52
CA HIS A 385 -1.96 5.95 -0.82
C HIS A 385 -1.32 4.61 -1.17
N ALA A 386 -1.94 3.50 -0.74
CA ALA A 386 -1.46 2.15 -1.01
C ALA A 386 -0.02 1.91 -0.50
N PHE A 387 0.31 2.34 0.72
CA PHE A 387 1.65 2.15 1.28
C PHE A 387 2.00 0.68 1.58
N ASP A 388 1.00 -0.20 1.53
CA ASP A 388 1.04 -1.64 1.74
C ASP A 388 1.45 -2.44 0.48
N VAL A 389 1.63 -1.76 -0.66
CA VAL A 389 2.06 -2.40 -1.93
C VAL A 389 3.43 -3.09 -1.84
N ALA A 390 4.27 -2.71 -0.89
CA ALA A 390 5.48 -3.44 -0.55
C ALA A 390 5.14 -4.62 0.38
N PRO A 391 5.29 -5.90 -0.04
CA PRO A 391 4.77 -7.06 0.70
C PRO A 391 5.21 -7.17 2.17
N GLY A 392 6.42 -6.72 2.46
CA GLY A 392 6.96 -6.65 3.81
C GLY A 392 7.40 -5.24 4.20
N GLY A 393 6.84 -4.18 3.59
CA GLY A 393 7.11 -2.80 3.98
C GLY A 393 6.74 -2.52 5.44
N VAL A 394 7.31 -1.45 6.02
CA VAL A 394 7.04 -1.07 7.42
C VAL A 394 5.54 -0.84 7.66
N GLY A 395 4.87 -0.12 6.76
CA GLY A 395 3.43 0.12 6.84
C GLY A 395 2.61 -1.17 6.78
N THR A 396 2.95 -2.09 5.87
CA THR A 396 2.29 -3.40 5.74
C THR A 396 2.39 -4.24 7.01
N GLN A 397 3.59 -4.33 7.59
CA GLN A 397 3.81 -5.08 8.83
C GLN A 397 3.12 -4.41 10.02
N THR A 398 3.19 -3.08 10.11
CA THR A 398 2.56 -2.29 11.18
C THR A 398 1.05 -2.49 11.19
N TRP A 399 0.39 -2.33 10.04
CA TRP A 399 -1.06 -2.52 9.96
C TRP A 399 -1.49 -3.95 10.28
N ARG A 400 -0.79 -4.95 9.76
CA ARG A 400 -1.09 -6.37 10.02
C ARG A 400 -1.05 -6.70 11.51
N GLU A 401 0.03 -6.31 12.18
CA GLU A 401 0.23 -6.59 13.60
C GLU A 401 -0.76 -5.81 14.48
N LEU A 402 -1.03 -4.54 14.16
CA LEU A 402 -2.04 -3.76 14.89
C LEU A 402 -3.44 -4.33 14.69
N THR A 403 -3.79 -4.71 13.47
CA THR A 403 -5.09 -5.30 13.16
C THR A 403 -5.27 -6.64 13.86
N LEU A 404 -4.23 -7.47 13.90
CA LEU A 404 -4.26 -8.74 14.62
C LEU A 404 -4.57 -8.55 16.10
N ARG A 405 -3.90 -7.59 16.76
CA ARG A 405 -4.14 -7.24 18.16
C ARG A 405 -5.54 -6.67 18.38
N TRP A 406 -5.94 -5.74 17.51
CA TRP A 406 -7.25 -5.11 17.53
C TRP A 406 -8.38 -6.14 17.48
N PHE A 407 -8.27 -7.15 16.60
CA PHE A 407 -9.26 -8.21 16.46
C PHE A 407 -9.17 -9.28 17.55
N SER A 408 -8.01 -9.46 18.17
CA SER A 408 -7.82 -10.42 19.26
C SER A 408 -8.18 -9.84 20.63
N GLY A 409 -8.40 -8.52 20.75
CA GLY A 409 -8.62 -7.82 22.01
C GLY A 409 -7.41 -7.83 22.94
N SER A 410 -6.19 -7.87 22.38
CA SER A 410 -4.92 -8.12 23.09
C SER A 410 -3.98 -6.93 23.11
#